data_AF-A0A944QIP5-F1
#
_entry.id   AF-A0A944QIP5-F1
#
_cell.length_a   1.000
_cell.length_b   1.000
_cell.length_c   1.000
_cell.angle_alpha   90.00
_cell.angle_beta   90.00
_cell.angle_gamma   90.00
#
_symmetry.space_group_name_H-M   'P 1'
#
loop_
_entity.id
_entity.type
_entity.pdbx_description
1 polymer ?
#
loop_
_entity_poly.entity_id
_entity_poly.type
_entity_poly.pdbx_seq_one_letter_code
_entity_poly.pdbx_strand_id
1 'polypeptide(L)'
;MVPAVTESIVLGAWTALFWGAILVCTVAVTVFAVRRHISLSGERGDTLFWDLFMGSAVAVPAILIPTLASPWAGVALAALGGATGFAAYRSHPRIMAWQSLRRQQRQDQPRNRAAAERHDALLERWRQYELDPASCIDYPAMTDVRLPETSALIRAMREAEQLRAARHLGYLPAVDRLDQALLAAEKAAGIPVRGI
;
A
#
# COMPACT_ATOMS: atom_id res chain seq x y z
N MET A 1 35.80 17.34 -54.28
CA MET A 1 34.38 17.59 -53.94
C MET A 1 33.73 16.34 -53.34
N VAL A 2 34.23 15.85 -52.19
CA VAL A 2 33.67 14.67 -51.49
C VAL A 2 33.36 14.89 -49.99
N PRO A 3 33.81 15.96 -49.27
CA PRO A 3 33.54 16.04 -47.83
C PRO A 3 32.07 16.39 -47.48
N ALA A 4 31.33 17.03 -48.40
CA ALA A 4 29.98 17.53 -48.13
C ALA A 4 28.92 16.41 -47.99
N VAL A 5 29.10 15.28 -48.68
CA VAL A 5 28.13 14.17 -48.65
C VAL A 5 28.26 13.41 -47.32
N THR A 6 29.48 13.20 -46.83
CA THR A 6 29.72 12.53 -45.55
C THR A 6 29.21 13.32 -44.36
N GLU A 7 29.35 14.66 -44.35
CA GLU A 7 28.78 15.51 -43.30
C GLU A 7 27.25 15.48 -43.29
N SER A 8 26.60 15.49 -44.47
CA SER A 8 25.13 15.45 -44.57
C SER A 8 24.51 14.15 -44.02
N ILE A 9 25.18 13.01 -44.23
CA ILE A 9 24.72 11.70 -43.75
C ILE A 9 24.90 11.59 -42.23
N VAL A 10 26.02 12.09 -41.72
CA VAL A 10 26.31 12.11 -40.28
C VAL A 10 25.31 13.02 -39.56
N LEU A 11 25.08 14.24 -40.05
CA LEU A 11 24.07 15.16 -39.50
C LEU A 11 22.65 14.56 -39.53
N GLY A 12 22.29 13.82 -40.59
CA GLY A 12 21.03 13.07 -40.69
C GLY A 12 20.91 11.94 -39.65
N ALA A 13 22.00 11.24 -39.35
CA ALA A 13 22.01 10.19 -38.34
C ALA A 13 21.89 10.75 -36.90
N TRP A 14 22.58 11.85 -36.60
CA TRP A 14 22.49 12.52 -35.29
C TRP A 14 21.12 13.13 -35.04
N THR A 15 20.50 13.71 -36.06
CA THR A 15 19.13 14.23 -35.95
C THR A 15 18.10 13.11 -35.74
N ALA A 16 18.21 12.00 -36.47
CA ALA A 16 17.34 10.84 -36.26
C ALA A 16 17.45 10.25 -34.84
N LEU A 17 18.66 10.17 -34.30
CA LEU A 17 18.91 9.73 -32.92
C LEU A 17 18.32 10.71 -31.89
N PHE A 18 18.50 12.01 -32.09
CA PHE A 18 18.00 13.05 -31.19
C PHE A 18 16.46 13.05 -31.15
N TRP A 19 15.81 13.01 -32.31
CA TRP A 19 14.35 12.94 -32.41
C TRP A 19 13.78 11.62 -31.89
N GLY A 20 14.49 10.50 -32.12
CA GLY A 20 14.14 9.20 -31.56
C GLY A 20 14.21 9.18 -30.03
N ALA A 21 15.26 9.77 -29.44
CA ALA A 21 15.39 9.89 -27.99
C ALA A 21 14.30 10.78 -27.38
N ILE A 22 13.98 11.90 -28.03
CA ILE A 22 12.88 12.79 -27.60
C ILE A 22 11.54 12.05 -27.64
N LEU A 23 11.27 11.27 -28.69
CA LEU A 23 10.05 10.47 -28.78
C LEU A 23 9.97 9.42 -27.67
N VAL A 24 11.07 8.70 -27.42
CA VAL A 24 11.14 7.69 -26.35
C VAL A 24 10.94 8.33 -24.97
N CYS A 25 11.58 9.46 -24.69
CA CYS A 25 11.39 10.20 -23.43
C CYS A 25 9.95 10.70 -23.28
N THR A 26 9.34 11.20 -24.36
CA THR A 26 7.96 11.72 -24.34
C THR A 26 6.94 10.60 -24.11
N VAL A 27 7.10 9.45 -24.77
CA VAL A 27 6.27 8.26 -24.56
C VAL A 27 6.47 7.70 -23.14
N ALA A 28 7.70 7.67 -22.64
CA ALA A 28 7.97 7.21 -21.27
C ALA A 28 7.31 8.12 -20.22
N VAL A 29 7.38 9.45 -20.39
CA VAL A 29 6.78 10.43 -19.47
C VAL A 29 5.26 10.38 -19.50
N THR A 30 4.63 10.26 -20.68
CA THR A 30 3.17 10.13 -20.81
C THR A 30 2.65 8.84 -20.19
N VAL A 31 3.27 7.69 -20.46
CA VAL A 31 2.90 6.41 -19.84
C VAL A 31 3.07 6.44 -18.32
N PHE A 32 4.13 7.10 -17.83
CA PHE A 32 4.36 7.27 -16.40
C PHE A 32 3.33 8.21 -15.76
N ALA A 33 2.97 9.31 -16.42
CA ALA A 33 1.96 10.26 -15.95
C ALA A 33 0.56 9.63 -15.88
N VAL A 34 0.13 8.94 -16.93
CA VAL A 34 -1.15 8.23 -17.00
C VAL A 34 -1.23 7.14 -15.92
N ARG A 35 -0.16 6.35 -15.74
CA ARG A 35 -0.10 5.32 -14.67
C ARG A 35 -0.14 5.91 -13.26
N ARG A 36 0.48 7.07 -13.05
CA ARG A 36 0.50 7.73 -11.74
C ARG A 36 -0.86 8.35 -11.40
N HIS A 37 -1.59 8.84 -12.40
CA HIS A 37 -2.84 9.59 -12.21
C HIS A 37 -4.06 8.67 -12.02
N ILE A 38 -4.17 7.56 -12.75
CA ILE A 38 -5.20 6.51 -12.56
C ILE A 38 -5.19 5.93 -11.13
N SER A 39 -4.03 5.99 -10.44
CA SER A 39 -3.91 5.54 -9.06
C SER A 39 -4.61 6.48 -8.06
N LEU A 40 -4.88 7.73 -8.45
CA LEU A 40 -5.30 8.83 -7.56
C LEU A 40 -6.77 9.25 -7.72
N SER A 41 -7.40 9.15 -8.90
CA SER A 41 -8.79 9.61 -9.12
C SER A 41 -9.80 8.46 -9.24
N GLY A 42 -10.90 8.55 -8.47
CA GLY A 42 -12.01 7.58 -8.46
C GLY A 42 -13.04 7.76 -9.58
N GLU A 43 -12.96 8.82 -10.39
CA GLU A 43 -13.91 9.12 -11.45
C GLU A 43 -13.39 8.63 -12.81
N ARG A 44 -13.82 7.43 -13.21
CA ARG A 44 -13.30 6.73 -14.40
C ARG A 44 -13.61 7.43 -15.73
N GLY A 45 -14.74 8.13 -15.85
CA GLY A 45 -15.24 8.64 -17.13
C GLY A 45 -14.40 9.80 -17.68
N ASP A 46 -14.34 10.90 -16.95
CA ASP A 46 -13.64 12.11 -17.39
C ASP A 46 -12.12 11.92 -17.38
N THR A 47 -11.58 11.17 -16.43
CA THR A 47 -10.12 10.94 -16.35
C THR A 47 -9.61 10.15 -17.56
N LEU A 48 -10.33 9.10 -17.99
CA LEU A 48 -9.94 8.31 -19.16
C LEU A 48 -9.99 9.13 -20.45
N PHE A 49 -10.99 10.02 -20.59
CA PHE A 49 -11.09 10.92 -21.73
C PHE A 49 -9.90 11.88 -21.80
N TRP A 50 -9.61 12.59 -20.70
CA TRP A 50 -8.50 13.54 -20.65
C TRP A 50 -7.14 12.87 -20.84
N ASP A 51 -6.95 11.67 -20.31
CA ASP A 51 -5.72 10.89 -20.47
C ASP A 51 -5.54 10.37 -21.91
N LEU A 52 -6.62 9.88 -22.55
CA LEU A 52 -6.58 9.49 -23.97
C LEU A 52 -6.36 10.70 -24.88
N PHE A 53 -7.00 11.83 -24.58
CA PHE A 53 -6.89 13.04 -25.37
C PHE A 53 -5.47 13.63 -25.28
N MET A 54 -4.92 13.78 -24.07
CA MET A 54 -3.56 14.27 -23.90
C MET A 54 -2.50 13.28 -24.40
N GLY A 55 -2.71 11.98 -24.22
CA GLY A 55 -1.82 10.95 -24.77
C GLY A 55 -1.82 10.95 -26.30
N SER A 56 -2.99 11.06 -26.93
CA SER A 56 -3.15 11.13 -28.39
C SER A 56 -2.60 12.41 -28.97
N ALA A 57 -2.85 13.57 -28.34
CA ALA A 57 -2.35 14.87 -28.77
C ALA A 57 -0.82 14.94 -28.82
N VAL A 58 -0.13 14.11 -28.03
CA VAL A 58 1.34 14.03 -28.00
C VAL A 58 1.88 12.87 -28.87
N ALA A 59 1.20 11.73 -28.90
CA ALA A 59 1.62 10.56 -29.68
C ALA A 59 1.43 10.76 -31.20
N VAL A 60 0.34 11.42 -31.60
CA VAL A 60 0.01 11.62 -33.02
C VAL A 60 1.08 12.44 -33.75
N PRO A 61 1.51 13.64 -33.27
CA PRO A 61 2.56 14.41 -33.93
C PRO A 61 3.92 13.69 -33.91
N ALA A 62 4.23 12.98 -32.82
CA ALA A 62 5.47 12.26 -32.66
C ALA A 62 5.61 11.09 -33.67
N ILE A 63 4.50 10.48 -34.11
CA ILE A 63 4.49 9.43 -35.14
C ILE A 63 4.42 10.05 -36.55
N LEU A 64 3.73 11.18 -36.73
CA LEU A 64 3.51 11.81 -38.03
C LEU A 64 4.77 12.50 -38.59
N ILE A 65 5.58 13.12 -37.74
CA ILE A 65 6.77 13.87 -38.16
C ILE A 65 7.86 12.94 -38.75
N PRO A 66 8.16 11.76 -38.17
CA PRO A 66 9.16 10.84 -38.72
C PRO A 66 8.66 10.03 -39.92
N THR A 67 7.34 9.77 -40.04
CA THR A 67 6.76 9.02 -41.17
C THR A 67 6.92 9.75 -42.50
N LEU A 68 6.96 11.09 -42.47
CA LEU A 68 7.25 11.91 -43.66
C LEU A 68 8.72 11.82 -44.12
N ALA A 69 9.65 11.41 -43.25
CA ALA A 69 11.07 11.29 -43.57
C ALA A 69 11.46 9.88 -44.05
N SER A 70 10.81 8.82 -43.56
CA SER A 70 11.06 7.43 -43.99
C SER A 70 9.87 6.52 -43.66
N PRO A 71 9.26 5.84 -44.65
CA PRO A 71 8.12 4.94 -44.45
C PRO A 71 8.39 3.80 -43.45
N TRP A 72 9.63 3.29 -43.42
CA TRP A 72 10.02 2.18 -42.55
C TRP A 72 10.24 2.58 -41.09
N ALA A 73 10.59 3.85 -40.84
CA ALA A 73 10.75 4.37 -39.48
C ALA A 73 9.41 4.42 -38.73
N GLY A 74 8.31 4.74 -39.43
CA GLY A 74 6.96 4.70 -38.86
C GLY A 74 6.52 3.30 -38.42
N VAL A 75 6.82 2.29 -39.24
CA VAL A 75 6.51 0.89 -38.91
C VAL A 75 7.33 0.41 -37.71
N ALA A 76 8.62 0.75 -37.67
CA ALA A 76 9.49 0.41 -36.53
C ALA A 76 8.99 1.05 -35.23
N LEU A 77 8.63 2.33 -35.26
CA LEU A 77 8.10 3.05 -34.09
C LEU A 77 6.73 2.53 -33.66
N ALA A 78 5.84 2.18 -34.60
CA ALA A 78 4.56 1.56 -34.30
C ALA A 78 4.72 0.17 -33.66
N ALA A 79 5.65 -0.66 -34.16
CA ALA A 79 5.94 -1.97 -33.59
C ALA A 79 6.52 -1.85 -32.17
N LEU A 80 7.42 -0.90 -31.94
CA LEU A 80 8.05 -0.68 -30.64
C LEU A 80 7.04 -0.10 -29.62
N GLY A 81 6.22 0.85 -30.03
CA GLY A 81 5.12 1.39 -29.22
C GLY A 81 4.06 0.33 -28.89
N GLY A 82 3.68 -0.49 -29.87
CA GLY A 82 2.77 -1.62 -29.70
C GLY A 82 3.32 -2.68 -28.75
N ALA A 83 4.60 -3.05 -28.86
CA ALA A 83 5.25 -4.02 -27.98
C ALA A 83 5.33 -3.52 -26.53
N THR A 84 5.65 -2.23 -26.34
CA THR A 84 5.71 -1.62 -25.00
C THR A 84 4.31 -1.52 -24.38
N GLY A 85 3.30 -1.15 -25.18
CA GLY A 85 1.89 -1.16 -24.77
C GLY A 85 1.40 -2.56 -24.39
N PHE A 86 1.74 -3.59 -25.17
CA PHE A 86 1.39 -4.98 -24.90
C PHE A 86 2.07 -5.53 -23.64
N ALA A 87 3.35 -5.20 -23.43
CA ALA A 87 4.08 -5.55 -22.20
C ALA A 87 3.50 -4.85 -20.95
N ALA A 88 3.08 -3.60 -21.09
CA ALA A 88 2.41 -2.84 -20.02
C ALA A 88 1.02 -3.40 -19.70
N TYR A 89 0.29 -3.91 -20.70
CA TYR A 89 -1.01 -4.57 -20.52
C TYR A 89 -0.87 -5.93 -19.85
N ARG A 90 0.16 -6.71 -20.19
CA ARG A 90 0.35 -8.06 -19.62
C ARG A 90 0.91 -8.06 -18.19
N SER A 91 1.56 -6.98 -17.78
CA SER A 91 2.06 -6.78 -16.41
C SER A 91 0.97 -6.30 -15.42
N HIS A 92 -0.24 -6.02 -15.91
CA HIS A 92 -1.35 -5.42 -15.18
C HIS A 92 -1.81 -6.17 -13.90
N PRO A 93 -1.95 -7.51 -13.86
CA PRO A 93 -2.52 -8.17 -12.68
C PRO A 93 -1.53 -8.22 -11.50
N ARG A 94 -0.24 -8.38 -11.76
CA ARG A 94 0.77 -8.57 -10.70
C ARG A 94 1.10 -7.29 -9.94
N ILE A 95 1.12 -6.16 -10.64
CA ILE A 95 1.43 -4.85 -10.03
C ILE A 95 0.23 -4.35 -9.22
N MET A 96 -1.00 -4.58 -9.70
CA MET A 96 -2.22 -4.18 -8.99
C MET A 96 -2.44 -4.99 -7.71
N ALA A 97 -2.12 -6.29 -7.70
CA ALA A 97 -2.22 -7.13 -6.50
C ALA A 97 -1.31 -6.64 -5.35
N TRP A 98 -0.10 -6.15 -5.67
CA TRP A 98 0.79 -5.56 -4.67
C TRP A 98 0.28 -4.21 -4.15
N GLN A 99 -0.38 -3.43 -5.01
CA GLN A 99 -0.96 -2.15 -4.61
C GLN A 99 -2.22 -2.32 -3.77
N SER A 100 -3.09 -3.29 -4.09
CA SER A 100 -4.28 -3.56 -3.29
C SER A 100 -3.92 -4.01 -1.87
N LEU A 101 -2.92 -4.90 -1.74
CA LEU A 101 -2.38 -5.31 -0.43
C LEU A 101 -1.84 -4.12 0.37
N ARG A 102 -1.09 -3.21 -0.26
CA ARG A 102 -0.59 -1.99 0.39
C ARG A 102 -1.70 -1.01 0.77
N ARG A 103 -2.76 -0.91 -0.04
CA ARG A 103 -3.92 -0.05 0.26
C ARG A 103 -4.73 -0.60 1.42
N GLN A 104 -4.97 -1.92 1.46
CA GLN A 104 -5.63 -2.59 2.59
C GLN A 104 -4.85 -2.38 3.89
N GLN A 105 -3.52 -2.61 3.87
CA GLN A 105 -2.67 -2.36 5.04
C GLN A 105 -2.74 -0.90 5.55
N ARG A 106 -2.87 0.08 4.65
CA ARG A 106 -3.02 1.50 5.03
C ARG A 106 -4.39 1.79 5.66
N GLN A 107 -5.45 1.15 5.17
CA GLN A 107 -6.81 1.32 5.68
C GLN A 107 -7.01 0.61 7.04
N ASP A 108 -6.30 -0.48 7.28
CA ASP A 108 -6.39 -1.23 8.55
C ASP A 108 -5.49 -0.64 9.65
N GLN A 109 -4.52 0.20 9.28
CA GLN A 109 -3.62 0.87 10.22
C GLN A 109 -4.34 1.65 11.34
N PRO A 110 -5.35 2.52 11.08
CA PRO A 110 -6.06 3.23 12.14
C PRO A 110 -6.81 2.29 13.09
N ARG A 111 -7.44 1.23 12.56
CA ARG A 111 -8.15 0.23 13.38
C ARG A 111 -7.19 -0.53 14.30
N ASN A 112 -6.04 -0.94 13.77
CA ASN A 112 -4.99 -1.60 14.55
C ASN A 112 -4.39 -0.67 15.62
N ARG A 113 -4.26 0.64 15.34
CA ARG A 113 -3.80 1.62 16.33
C ARG A 113 -4.78 1.77 17.49
N ALA A 114 -6.07 1.96 17.20
CA ALA A 114 -7.09 2.06 18.25
C ALA A 114 -7.16 0.76 19.10
N ALA A 115 -6.99 -0.40 18.47
CA ALA A 115 -6.89 -1.68 19.17
C ALA A 115 -5.64 -1.79 20.05
N ALA A 116 -4.50 -1.26 19.59
CA ALA A 116 -3.26 -1.21 20.37
C ALA A 116 -3.39 -0.29 21.58
N GLU A 117 -3.99 0.89 21.43
CA GLU A 117 -4.24 1.82 22.54
C GLU A 117 -5.13 1.18 23.62
N ARG A 118 -6.19 0.47 23.22
CA ARG A 118 -7.03 -0.29 24.17
C ARG A 118 -6.25 -1.39 24.87
N HIS A 119 -5.48 -2.18 24.13
CA HIS A 119 -4.67 -3.24 24.72
C HIS A 119 -3.68 -2.69 25.75
N ASP A 120 -2.98 -1.60 25.41
CA ASP A 120 -2.01 -0.97 26.31
C ASP A 120 -2.72 -0.42 27.58
N ALA A 121 -3.94 0.13 27.46
CA ALA A 121 -4.74 0.55 28.61
C ALA A 121 -5.18 -0.61 29.52
N LEU A 122 -5.57 -1.76 28.93
CA LEU A 122 -5.91 -2.97 29.69
C LEU A 122 -4.70 -3.54 30.43
N LEU A 123 -3.54 -3.55 29.77
CA LEU A 123 -2.29 -3.99 30.38
C LEU A 123 -1.87 -3.07 31.53
N GLU A 124 -2.03 -1.76 31.37
CA GLU A 124 -1.72 -0.80 32.44
C GLU A 124 -2.63 -1.01 33.66
N ARG A 125 -3.93 -1.23 33.42
CA ARG A 125 -4.88 -1.56 34.48
C ARG A 125 -4.52 -2.86 35.20
N TRP A 126 -4.19 -3.92 34.46
CA TRP A 126 -3.73 -5.18 35.07
C TRP A 126 -2.42 -5.00 35.85
N ARG A 127 -1.46 -4.22 35.32
CA ARG A 127 -0.19 -3.93 35.99
C ARG A 127 -0.36 -3.24 37.33
N GLN A 128 -1.41 -2.43 37.51
CA GLN A 128 -1.70 -1.82 38.81
C GLN A 128 -1.99 -2.90 39.86
N TYR A 129 -2.73 -3.95 39.51
CA TYR A 129 -3.04 -5.03 40.46
C TYR A 129 -1.82 -5.89 40.82
N GLU A 130 -0.88 -6.07 39.87
CA GLU A 130 0.29 -6.94 40.06
C GLU A 130 1.50 -6.20 40.68
N LEU A 131 1.68 -4.91 40.36
CA LEU A 131 2.87 -4.15 40.75
C LEU A 131 2.65 -3.26 41.99
N ASP A 132 1.42 -2.96 42.36
CA ASP A 132 1.12 -2.19 43.58
C ASP A 132 1.00 -3.11 44.80
N PRO A 133 1.87 -2.98 45.83
CA PRO A 133 1.80 -3.79 47.03
C PRO A 133 0.46 -3.72 47.76
N ALA A 134 -0.23 -2.56 47.75
CA ALA A 134 -1.53 -2.43 48.39
C ALA A 134 -2.59 -3.27 47.65
N SER A 135 -2.64 -3.14 46.32
CA SER A 135 -3.54 -3.93 45.48
C SER A 135 -3.30 -5.44 45.58
N CYS A 136 -2.05 -5.89 45.69
CA CYS A 136 -1.72 -7.31 45.91
C CYS A 136 -2.26 -7.85 47.25
N ILE A 137 -2.29 -7.01 48.30
CA ILE A 137 -2.81 -7.38 49.62
C ILE A 137 -4.34 -7.39 49.62
N ASP A 138 -4.96 -6.39 48.99
CA ASP A 138 -6.41 -6.23 48.96
C ASP A 138 -7.08 -7.24 48.01
N TYR A 139 -6.42 -7.60 46.90
CA TYR A 139 -6.98 -8.44 45.83
C TYR A 139 -6.05 -9.60 45.42
N PRO A 140 -5.68 -10.50 46.33
CA PRO A 140 -4.72 -11.58 46.05
C PRO A 140 -5.22 -12.57 44.96
N ALA A 141 -6.53 -12.64 44.75
CA ALA A 141 -7.15 -13.45 43.69
C ALA A 141 -6.72 -13.00 42.27
N MET A 142 -6.35 -11.74 42.06
CA MET A 142 -5.91 -11.24 40.75
C MET A 142 -4.55 -11.79 40.30
N THR A 143 -3.72 -12.24 41.25
CA THR A 143 -2.38 -12.82 40.98
C THR A 143 -2.39 -14.36 41.05
N ASP A 144 -3.45 -14.96 41.60
CA ASP A 144 -3.54 -16.43 41.72
C ASP A 144 -3.96 -17.10 40.39
N VAL A 145 -2.99 -17.61 39.65
CA VAL A 145 -3.19 -18.34 38.38
C VAL A 145 -3.95 -19.67 38.55
N ARG A 146 -4.14 -20.16 39.78
CA ARG A 146 -4.96 -21.36 40.04
C ARG A 146 -6.44 -21.09 39.84
N LEU A 147 -6.86 -19.83 39.96
CA LEU A 147 -8.23 -19.43 39.68
C LEU A 147 -8.47 -19.47 38.16
N PRO A 148 -9.59 -20.07 37.71
CA PRO A 148 -9.85 -20.22 36.29
C PRO A 148 -9.95 -18.87 35.58
N GLU A 149 -10.49 -17.84 36.23
CA GLU A 149 -10.64 -16.49 35.70
C GLU A 149 -9.29 -15.81 35.47
N THR A 150 -8.39 -15.86 36.45
CA THR A 150 -7.03 -15.31 36.34
C THR A 150 -6.22 -16.05 35.28
N SER A 151 -6.35 -17.38 35.21
CA SER A 151 -5.70 -18.17 34.15
C SER A 151 -6.22 -17.80 32.75
N ALA A 152 -7.52 -17.51 32.62
CA ALA A 152 -8.16 -17.08 31.38
C ALA A 152 -7.68 -15.69 30.97
N LEU A 153 -7.52 -14.77 31.93
CA LEU A 153 -6.93 -13.45 31.72
C LEU A 153 -5.50 -13.55 31.17
N ILE A 154 -4.62 -14.32 31.82
CA ILE A 154 -3.23 -14.50 31.36
C ILE A 154 -3.17 -15.13 29.96
N ARG A 155 -4.08 -16.07 29.65
CA ARG A 155 -4.19 -16.65 28.30
C ARG A 155 -4.65 -15.62 27.27
N ALA A 156 -5.65 -14.82 27.59
CA ALA A 156 -6.16 -13.77 26.69
C ALA A 156 -5.10 -12.69 26.42
N MET A 157 -4.33 -12.29 27.45
CA MET A 157 -3.19 -11.37 27.29
C MET A 157 -2.16 -11.94 26.31
N ARG A 158 -1.78 -13.22 26.49
CA ARG A 158 -0.82 -13.89 25.61
C ARG A 158 -1.34 -13.99 24.18
N GLU A 159 -2.61 -14.31 23.98
CA GLU A 159 -3.22 -14.40 22.66
C GLU A 159 -3.23 -13.03 21.95
N ALA A 160 -3.65 -11.97 22.66
CA ALA A 160 -3.66 -10.62 22.13
C ALA A 160 -2.25 -10.16 21.72
N GLU A 161 -1.23 -10.45 22.53
CA GLU A 161 0.16 -10.10 22.22
C GLU A 161 0.71 -10.88 21.01
N GLN A 162 0.41 -12.17 20.89
CA GLN A 162 0.80 -12.97 19.73
C GLN A 162 0.16 -12.44 18.43
N LEU A 163 -1.13 -12.06 18.49
CA LEU A 163 -1.84 -11.54 17.33
C LEU A 163 -1.41 -10.11 16.97
N ARG A 164 -0.97 -9.31 17.96
CA ARG A 164 -0.33 -8.00 17.75
C ARG A 164 0.96 -8.16 16.95
N ALA A 165 1.84 -9.07 17.36
CA ALA A 165 3.12 -9.34 16.69
C ALA A 165 2.93 -9.84 15.25
N ALA A 166 1.94 -10.72 15.02
CA ALA A 166 1.62 -11.26 13.71
C ALA A 166 0.88 -10.27 12.78
N ARG A 167 0.47 -9.08 13.27
CA ARG A 167 -0.42 -8.13 12.57
C ARG A 167 -1.66 -8.81 11.99
N HIS A 168 -2.21 -9.75 12.74
CA HIS A 168 -3.29 -10.62 12.28
C HIS A 168 -4.65 -9.93 12.38
N LEU A 169 -5.57 -10.22 11.44
CA LEU A 169 -6.94 -9.67 11.43
C LEU A 169 -7.74 -10.01 12.71
N GLY A 170 -7.35 -11.09 13.39
CA GLY A 170 -7.93 -11.53 14.66
C GLY A 170 -7.50 -10.73 15.89
N TYR A 171 -6.63 -9.71 15.75
CA TYR A 171 -6.15 -8.92 16.89
C TYR A 171 -7.28 -8.17 17.60
N LEU A 172 -8.17 -7.50 16.85
CA LEU A 172 -9.28 -6.74 17.41
C LEU A 172 -10.19 -7.60 18.32
N PRO A 173 -10.75 -8.74 17.86
CA PRO A 173 -11.57 -9.59 18.73
C PRO A 173 -10.78 -10.30 19.84
N ALA A 174 -9.44 -10.34 19.78
CA ALA A 174 -8.62 -10.83 20.89
C ALA A 174 -8.48 -9.78 21.99
N VAL A 175 -8.36 -8.49 21.64
CA VAL A 175 -8.41 -7.38 22.62
C VAL A 175 -9.77 -7.33 23.31
N ASP A 176 -10.87 -7.55 22.60
CA ASP A 176 -12.21 -7.62 23.22
C ASP A 176 -12.33 -8.80 24.20
N ARG A 177 -11.73 -9.95 23.87
CA ARG A 177 -11.69 -11.11 24.78
C ARG A 177 -10.79 -10.87 26.00
N LEU A 178 -9.70 -10.13 25.83
CA LEU A 178 -8.85 -9.69 26.93
C LEU A 178 -9.63 -8.80 27.91
N ASP A 179 -10.38 -7.83 27.40
CA ASP A 179 -11.21 -6.94 28.22
C ASP A 179 -12.25 -7.74 29.03
N GLN A 180 -12.97 -8.65 28.37
CA GLN A 180 -13.92 -9.54 29.03
C GLN A 180 -13.28 -10.42 30.10
N ALA A 181 -12.10 -10.97 29.83
CA ALA A 181 -11.37 -11.79 30.80
C ALA A 181 -10.89 -10.98 32.01
N LEU A 182 -10.47 -9.73 31.79
CA LEU A 182 -10.08 -8.82 32.88
C LEU A 182 -11.29 -8.48 33.75
N LEU A 183 -12.42 -8.11 33.15
CA LEU A 183 -13.66 -7.84 33.89
C LEU A 183 -14.15 -9.06 34.69
N ALA A 184 -14.01 -10.26 34.12
CA ALA A 184 -14.38 -11.50 34.81
C ALA A 184 -13.46 -11.77 36.02
N ALA A 185 -12.15 -11.58 35.86
CA ALA A 185 -11.18 -11.72 36.95
C ALA A 185 -11.42 -10.69 38.06
N GLU A 186 -11.67 -9.43 37.71
CA GLU A 186 -11.96 -8.37 38.67
C GLU A 186 -13.24 -8.65 39.47
N LYS A 187 -14.28 -9.13 38.78
CA LYS A 187 -15.53 -9.51 39.43
C LYS A 187 -15.33 -10.70 40.38
N ALA A 188 -14.53 -11.69 39.99
CA ALA A 188 -14.20 -12.83 40.84
C ALA A 188 -13.36 -12.41 42.06
N ALA A 189 -12.48 -11.42 41.90
CA ALA A 189 -11.68 -10.82 42.96
C ALA A 189 -12.47 -9.86 43.88
N GLY A 190 -13.75 -9.57 43.57
CA GLY A 190 -14.59 -8.68 44.36
C GLY A 190 -14.29 -7.19 44.15
N ILE A 191 -13.55 -6.83 43.10
CA ILE A 191 -13.24 -5.44 42.76
C ILE A 191 -14.52 -4.78 42.22
N PRO A 192 -14.97 -3.65 42.79
CA PRO A 192 -16.11 -2.93 42.25
C PRO A 192 -15.78 -2.42 40.85
N VAL A 193 -16.64 -2.73 39.88
CA VAL A 193 -16.52 -2.23 38.50
C VAL A 193 -16.51 -0.70 38.56
N ARG A 194 -15.35 -0.07 38.34
CA ARG A 194 -15.30 1.39 38.16
C ARG A 194 -16.09 1.68 36.90
N GLY A 195 -17.26 2.30 37.08
CA GLY A 195 -18.02 2.88 35.98
C GLY A 195 -17.10 3.78 35.16
N ILE A 196 -16.95 3.40 33.90
CA ILE A 196 -16.49 4.28 32.81
C ILE A 196 -17.48 5.42 32.62
#